data_AF-B7ZEV3-F1
#
_entry.id   AF-B7ZEV3-F1
#
_cell.length_a   1.000
_cell.length_b   1.000
_cell.length_c   1.000
_cell.angle_alpha   90.00
_cell.angle_beta   90.00
_cell.angle_gamma   90.00
#
_symmetry.space_group_name_H-M   'P 1'
#
loop_
_entity.id
_entity.type
_entity.pdbx_description
1 polymer ?
#
loop_
_entity_poly.entity_id
_entity_poly.type
_entity_poly.pdbx_seq_one_letter_code
_entity_poly.pdbx_strand_id
1 'polypeptide(L)' 'QNREFFLHAGGEKFEYIPALNDDEGHIALLEQLIRHNI' A
#
# COMPACT_ATOMS: atom_id res chain seq x y z
N GLN A 1 -12.17 -7.72 -5.76
CA GLN A 1 -12.95 -6.90 -6.72
C GLN A 1 -12.05 -6.20 -7.75
N ASN A 2 -11.10 -5.32 -7.38
CA ASN A 2 -10.29 -4.60 -8.38
C ASN A 2 -9.51 -5.48 -9.38
N ARG A 3 -8.94 -6.59 -8.90
CA ARG A 3 -8.26 -7.57 -9.77
C ARG A 3 -9.18 -8.15 -10.84
N GLU A 4 -10.43 -8.42 -10.49
CA GLU A 4 -11.40 -9.04 -11.38
C GLU A 4 -11.81 -8.07 -12.50
N PHE A 5 -12.12 -6.82 -12.14
CA PHE A 5 -12.36 -5.75 -13.12
C PHE A 5 -11.17 -5.56 -14.07
N PHE A 6 -9.95 -5.57 -13.53
CA PHE A 6 -8.72 -5.39 -14.32
C PHE A 6 -8.54 -6.50 -15.36
N LEU A 7 -8.73 -7.76 -14.98
CA LEU A 7 -8.59 -8.90 -15.89
C LEU A 7 -9.71 -8.93 -16.94
N HIS A 8 -10.95 -8.65 -16.55
CA HIS A 8 -12.08 -8.58 -17.50
C HIS A 8 -11.97 -7.43 -18.51
N ALA A 9 -11.27 -6.35 -18.16
CA ALA A 9 -10.99 -5.23 -19.08
C ALA A 9 -9.81 -5.49 -20.03
N GLY A 10 -9.20 -6.68 -20.00
CA GLY A 10 -8.06 -7.04 -20.86
C GLY A 10 -6.68 -6.83 -20.24
N GLY A 11 -6.59 -6.63 -18.92
CA GLY A 11 -5.31 -6.60 -18.22
C GLY A 11 -4.63 -7.96 -18.21
N GLU A 12 -3.35 -8.01 -18.59
CA GLU A 12 -2.63 -9.28 -18.78
C GLU A 12 -1.94 -9.79 -17.50
N LYS A 13 -1.52 -8.87 -16.62
CA LYS A 13 -0.80 -9.21 -15.38
C LYS A 13 -1.21 -8.31 -14.23
N PHE A 14 -1.60 -8.92 -13.12
CA PHE A 14 -1.96 -8.21 -11.89
C PHE A 14 -1.26 -8.89 -10.71
N GLU A 15 -0.39 -8.13 -10.04
CA GLU A 15 0.38 -8.60 -8.90
C GLU A 15 0.21 -7.64 -7.73
N TYR A 16 0.15 -8.20 -6.53
CA TYR A 16 0.26 -7.40 -5.31
C TYR A 16 1.74 -7.28 -4.95
N ILE A 17 2.17 -6.05 -4.69
CA ILE A 17 3.46 -5.80 -4.03
C ILE A 17 3.22 -5.63 -2.53
N PRO A 18 4.18 -6.02 -1.68
CA PRO A 18 4.12 -5.74 -0.24
C PRO A 18 3.93 -4.25 0.02
N ALA A 19 3.21 -3.92 1.08
CA ALA A 19 3.08 -2.53 1.51
C ALA A 19 4.41 -2.07 2.06
N LEU A 20 5.04 -1.07 1.44
CA LEU A 20 6.41 -0.67 1.77
C LEU A 20 6.55 -0.19 3.23
N ASN A 21 5.45 0.28 3.82
CA ASN A 21 5.39 0.87 5.15
C ASN A 21 4.77 -0.04 6.21
N ASP A 22 4.71 -1.36 5.97
CA ASP A 22 4.10 -2.32 6.89
C ASP A 22 5.02 -2.81 8.00
N ASP A 23 6.31 -2.47 7.99
CA ASP A 23 7.21 -2.76 9.10
C ASP A 23 7.08 -1.77 10.26
N GLU A 24 7.43 -2.24 11.46
CA GLU A 24 7.32 -1.48 12.71
C GLU A 24 8.11 -0.16 12.68
N GLY A 25 9.25 -0.12 11.98
CA GLY A 25 10.09 1.08 11.87
C GLY A 25 9.41 2.19 11.08
N HIS A 26 8.77 1.83 9.97
CA HIS A 26 7.98 2.78 9.19
C HIS A 26 6.73 3.25 9.91
N ILE A 27 6.04 2.39 10.65
CA ILE A 27 4.89 2.82 11.47
C ILE A 27 5.34 3.82 12.55
N ALA A 28 6.44 3.55 13.24
CA ALA A 28 7.01 4.46 14.24
C ALA A 28 7.41 5.81 13.63
N LEU A 29 8.03 5.80 12.45
CA LEU A 29 8.36 7.04 11.72
C LEU A 29 7.11 7.87 11.41
N LEU A 30 6.06 7.24 10.87
CA LEU A 30 4.81 7.95 10.54
C LEU A 30 4.14 8.53 11.80
N GLU A 31 4.13 7.80 12.90
CA GLU A 31 3.64 8.29 14.20
C GLU A 31 4.40 9.54 14.66
N GLN A 32 5.74 9.52 14.59
CA GLN A 32 6.57 10.67 14.94
C GLN A 32 6.29 11.89 14.09
N LEU A 33 6.17 11.71 12.77
CA LEU A 33 5.83 12.80 11.85
C LEU A 33 4.47 13.41 12.19
N ILE A 34 3.47 12.59 12.48
CA ILE A 34 2.14 13.07 12.87
C ILE A 34 2.23 13.89 14.16
N ARG A 35 2.87 13.36 15.21
CA ARG A 35 3.04 14.09 16.49
C ARG A 35 3.80 15.40 16.37
N HIS A 36 4.72 15.50 15.39
CA HIS A 36 5.50 16.71 15.18
C HIS A 36 4.71 17.80 14.45
N ASN A 37 3.66 17.45 13.70
CA ASN A 37 2.91 18.36 12.83
C ASN A 37 1.50 18.68 13.34
N ILE A 38 1.14 18.27 14.56
CA ILE A 38 -0.09 18.62 15.27
C ILE A 38 0.29 19.38 16.54
#